data_AF-A0A1B9MG47-F1
#
_entry.id   AF-A0A1B9MG47-F1
#
_cell.length_a   1.000
_cell.length_b   1.000
_cell.length_c   1.000
_cell.angle_alpha   90.00
_cell.angle_beta   90.00
_cell.angle_gamma   90.00
#
_symmetry.space_group_name_H-M   'P 1'
#
loop_
_entity.id
_entity.type
_entity.pdbx_description
1 polymer ?
#
loop_
_entity_poly.entity_id
_entity_poly.type
_entity_poly.pdbx_seq_one_letter_code
_entity_poly.pdbx_strand_id
1 'polypeptide(L)' 'MSTSNNESTQSQCAKILNHLQSGKTINPLQALNQYGCFRLGARIYDLKQDGFNIDKRMVTAENGKKYAEYSMRVN' A
#
# COMPACT_ATOMS: atom_id res chain seq x y z
N MET A 1 11.09 -23.20 18.12
CA MET A 1 10.24 -22.15 18.70
C MET A 1 8.89 -22.17 18.00
N SER A 2 7.85 -22.56 18.73
CA SER A 2 6.47 -22.49 18.28
C SER A 2 5.96 -21.05 18.34
N THR A 3 5.35 -20.55 17.28
CA THR A 3 4.35 -19.48 17.40
C THR A 3 3.22 -19.74 16.41
N SER A 4 2.26 -20.54 16.86
CA SER A 4 0.88 -20.47 16.39
C SER A 4 0.25 -19.18 16.92
N ASN A 5 -0.63 -18.58 16.10
CA ASN A 5 -1.65 -17.56 16.44
C ASN A 5 -1.24 -16.08 16.45
N ASN A 6 -1.20 -15.44 15.26
CA ASN A 6 -1.68 -14.05 15.11
C ASN A 6 -2.03 -13.70 13.65
N GLU A 7 -3.02 -14.37 13.04
CA GLU A 7 -3.57 -13.92 11.74
C GLU A 7 -4.43 -12.65 11.89
N SER A 8 -4.80 -12.28 13.11
CA SER A 8 -5.80 -11.26 13.42
C SER A 8 -5.27 -9.82 13.50
N THR A 9 -3.96 -9.57 13.36
CA THR A 9 -3.43 -8.20 13.54
C THR A 9 -2.26 -7.85 12.62
N GLN A 10 -2.25 -8.30 11.36
CA GLN A 10 -1.28 -7.77 10.41
C GLN A 10 -1.52 -6.27 10.20
N SER A 11 -0.50 -5.44 10.48
CA SER A 11 -0.61 -3.98 10.40
C SER A 11 -1.01 -3.52 9.00
N GLN A 12 -1.68 -2.36 8.89
CA GLN A 12 -2.03 -1.79 7.58
C GLN A 12 -0.80 -1.64 6.67
N CYS A 13 0.37 -1.25 7.23
CA CYS A 13 1.63 -1.21 6.50
C CYS A 13 2.00 -2.56 5.89
N ALA A 14 1.96 -3.63 6.69
CA ALA A 14 2.36 -4.95 6.23
C ALA A 14 1.41 -5.52 5.16
N LYS A 15 0.09 -5.26 5.27
CA LYS A 15 -0.87 -5.64 4.21
C LYS A 15 -0.61 -4.88 2.90
N ILE A 16 -0.37 -3.57 2.99
CA ILE A 16 -0.05 -2.73 1.83
C ILE A 16 1.27 -3.17 1.20
N LEU A 17 2.29 -3.44 2.01
CA LEU A 17 3.59 -3.90 1.55
C LEU A 17 3.48 -5.23 0.79
N ASN A 18 2.78 -6.22 1.36
CA ASN A 18 2.56 -7.51 0.69
C ASN A 18 1.85 -7.34 -0.67
N HIS A 19 0.86 -6.45 -0.74
CA HIS A 19 0.17 -6.14 -1.99
C HIS A 19 1.12 -5.53 -3.02
N LEU A 20 1.94 -4.56 -2.63
CA LEU A 20 2.92 -3.94 -3.51
C LEU A 20 4.00 -4.94 -3.98
N GLN A 21 4.51 -5.77 -3.08
CA GLN A 21 5.51 -6.81 -3.38
C GLN A 21 4.97 -7.89 -4.33
N SER A 22 3.65 -8.11 -4.38
CA SER A 22 3.02 -8.99 -5.37
C SER A 22 3.04 -8.43 -6.81
N GLY A 23 3.65 -7.25 -7.03
CA GLY A 23 3.71 -6.56 -8.32
C GLY A 23 2.45 -5.75 -8.65
N LYS A 24 1.50 -5.67 -7.71
CA LYS A 24 0.26 -4.91 -7.89
C LYS A 24 0.45 -3.45 -7.48
N THR A 25 -0.36 -2.58 -8.08
CA THR A 25 -0.46 -1.18 -7.68
C THR A 25 -1.56 -0.99 -6.64
N ILE A 26 -1.46 0.08 -5.86
CA ILE A 26 -2.49 0.46 -4.89
C ILE A 26 -2.81 1.95 -4.96
N ASN A 27 -4.11 2.27 -4.93
CA ASN A 27 -4.63 3.63 -4.80
C ASN A 27 -5.41 3.81 -3.48
N PRO A 28 -5.73 5.06 -3.06
CA PRO A 28 -6.41 5.31 -1.79
C PRO A 28 -7.74 4.57 -1.61
N LEU A 29 -8.51 4.43 -2.70
CA LEU A 29 -9.80 3.75 -2.65
C LEU A 29 -9.63 2.23 -2.49
N GLN A 30 -8.66 1.62 -3.17
CA GLN A 30 -8.30 0.22 -2.98
C GLN A 30 -7.79 -0.05 -1.57
N ALA A 31 -6.93 0.84 -1.04
CA ALA A 31 -6.41 0.72 0.33
C ALA A 31 -7.52 0.81 1.39
N LEU A 32 -8.50 1.69 1.17
CA LEU A 32 -9.69 1.78 2.00
C LEU A 32 -10.53 0.50 1.91
N ASN A 33 -10.91 0.08 0.70
CA ASN A 33 -11.84 -1.02 0.50
C ASN A 33 -11.26 -2.39 0.88
N GLN A 34 -9.97 -2.63 0.64
CA GLN A 34 -9.34 -3.93 0.88
C GLN A 34 -8.71 -4.03 2.27
N TYR A 35 -8.19 -2.93 2.81
CA TYR A 35 -7.37 -2.95 4.04
C TYR A 35 -7.87 -2.00 5.13
N GLY A 36 -9.00 -1.31 4.91
CA GLY A 36 -9.52 -0.33 5.86
C GLY A 36 -8.59 0.87 6.07
N CYS A 37 -7.70 1.16 5.12
CA CYS A 37 -6.67 2.19 5.28
C CYS A 37 -7.07 3.53 4.64
N PHE A 38 -7.61 4.43 5.46
CA PHE A 38 -7.92 5.82 5.06
C PHE A 38 -6.68 6.67 4.76
N ARG A 39 -5.54 6.35 5.39
CA ARG A 39 -4.29 7.13 5.33
C ARG A 39 -3.20 6.42 4.54
N LEU A 40 -3.50 5.99 3.31
CA LEU A 40 -2.54 5.30 2.45
C LEU A 40 -1.20 6.07 2.34
N GLY A 41 -1.24 7.38 2.12
CA GLY A 41 -0.03 8.19 1.98
C GLY A 41 0.91 8.13 3.20
N ALA A 42 0.36 8.05 4.42
CA ALA A 42 1.17 7.90 5.64
C ALA A 42 1.83 6.51 5.69
N ARG A 43 1.09 5.46 5.31
CA ARG A 43 1.64 4.09 5.28
C ARG A 43 2.72 3.93 4.21
N ILE A 44 2.56 4.57 3.05
CA ILE A 44 3.62 4.61 2.04
C ILE A 44 4.85 5.38 2.56
N TYR A 45 4.65 6.48 3.30
CA TYR A 45 5.76 7.21 3.91
C TYR A 45 6.53 6.33 4.89
N ASP A 46 5.83 5.63 5.81
CA ASP A 46 6.44 4.70 6.76
C ASP A 46 7.27 3.63 6.02
N LEU A 47 6.69 2.99 4.99
CA LEU A 47 7.41 2.00 4.18
C LEU A 47 8.64 2.56 3.47
N LYS A 48 8.61 3.82 3.03
CA LYS A 48 9.80 4.47 2.46
C LYS A 48 10.88 4.72 3.52
N GLN A 49 10.50 5.08 4.74
CA GLN A 49 11.44 5.22 5.85
C GLN A 49 12.05 3.86 6.25
N ASP A 50 11.29 2.78 6.12
CA ASP A 50 11.76 1.41 6.33
C ASP A 50 12.66 0.89 5.18
N GLY A 51 12.91 1.70 4.14
CA GLY A 51 13.84 1.39 3.05
C GLY A 51 13.20 0.75 1.81
N PHE A 52 11.87 0.68 1.72
CA PHE A 52 11.20 0.15 0.54
C PHE A 52 11.16 1.17 -0.60
N ASN A 53 11.65 0.77 -1.78
CA ASN A 53 11.58 1.57 -2.99
C ASN A 53 10.18 1.52 -3.60
N ILE A 54 9.38 2.55 -3.33
CA ILE A 54 7.99 2.67 -3.81
C ILE A 54 7.87 3.89 -4.72
N ASP A 55 7.45 3.65 -5.96
CA ASP A 55 7.16 4.71 -6.93
C ASP A 55 5.74 5.25 -6.75
N LYS A 56 5.53 6.48 -7.22
CA LYS A 56 4.24 7.17 -7.21
C LYS A 56 3.98 7.69 -8.61
N ARG A 57 2.79 7.41 -9.16
CA ARG A 57 2.25 8.17 -10.30
C ARG A 57 0.93 8.83 -9.95
N MET A 58 0.67 9.95 -10.60
CA MET A 58 -0.65 10.58 -10.55
C MET A 58 -1.49 10.05 -11.70
N VAL A 59 -2.67 9.54 -11.39
CA VAL A 59 -3.65 9.04 -12.36
C VAL A 59 -4.85 9.99 -12.37
N THR A 60 -5.35 10.30 -13.57
CA THR A 60 -6.60 11.05 -13.74
C THR A 60 -7.69 10.03 -14.04
N ALA A 61 -8.71 9.95 -13.18
CA ALA A 61 -9.90 9.14 -13.40
C ALA A 61 -10.73 9.68 -14.55
N GLU A 62 -11.63 8.86 -15.08
CA GLU A 62 -12.59 9.24 -16.13
C GLU A 62 -13.47 10.44 -15.72
N ASN A 63 -13.77 10.57 -14.43
CA ASN A 63 -14.52 11.71 -13.87
C ASN A 63 -13.67 12.98 -13.65
N GLY A 64 -12.43 13.02 -14.17
CA GLY A 64 -11.49 14.13 -14.04
C GLY A 64 -10.79 14.25 -12.69
N LYS A 65 -11.15 13.43 -11.68
CA LYS A 65 -10.48 13.45 -10.38
C LYS A 65 -9.09 12.84 -10.47
N LYS A 66 -8.11 13.45 -9.81
CA LYS A 66 -6.74 12.94 -9.76
C LYS A 66 -6.48 12.20 -8.46
N TYR A 67 -5.81 11.06 -8.53
CA TYR A 67 -5.39 10.28 -7.37
C TYR A 67 -3.95 9.77 -7.53
N ALA A 68 -3.31 9.49 -6.41
CA ALA A 68 -2.00 8.86 -6.41
C ALA A 68 -2.15 7.33 -6.51
N GLU A 69 -1.32 6.71 -7.33
CA GLU A 69 -1.16 5.27 -7.39
C GLU A 69 0.30 4.93 -7.07
N TYR A 70 0.49 3.89 -6.25
CA TYR A 70 1.79 3.46 -5.76
C TYR A 70 2.10 2.03 -6.22
N SER A 71 3.38 1.76 -6.48
CA SER A 71 3.88 0.44 -6.92
C SER A 71 5.27 0.20 -6.34
N MET A 72 5.69 -1.07 -6.23
CA MET A 72 7.11 -1.35 -6.04
C MET A 72 7.90 -0.83 -7.24
N ARG A 73 9.03 -0.18 -6.98
CA ARG A 73 9.98 0.17 -8.03
C ARG A 73 10.62 -1.11 -8.55
N VAL A 74 10.43 -1.40 -9.83
CA VAL A 74 11.16 -2.46 -10.53
C VAL A 74 12.47 -1.86 -11.01
N ASN A 75 13.58 -2.52 -10.69
CA ASN A 75 14.93 -2.06 -11.01
C ASN A 75 15.51 -2.82 -12.20
#